data_AF-A0A953KRZ3-F1
#
_entry.id   AF-A0A953KRZ3-F1
#
_cell.length_a   1.000
_cell.length_b   1.000
_cell.length_c   1.000
_cell.angle_alpha   90.00
_cell.angle_beta   90.00
_cell.angle_gamma   90.00
#
_symmetry.space_group_name_H-M   'P 1'
#
loop_
_entity.id
_entity.type
_entity.pdbx_description
1 polymer ?
#
loop_
_entity_poly.entity_id
_entity_poly.type
_entity_poly.pdbx_seq_one_letter_code
_entity_poly.pdbx_strand_id
1 'polypeptide(L)'
;MKVALIGYGKMGKTIEQVLNDMGDTVVLKISEENKHDFNNENLRKADVAIEFTRPDSAVENIKKCLAASVPVVVGTTAWLEHLPEVKEACNAANGAVFYSPNFSIGVNIFWEVNRRLAELMDKQPQYEITMWESHHTEK
;
A
#
# COMPACT_ATOMS: atom_id res chain seq x y z
N MET A 1 10.66 6.24 -14.13
CA MET A 1 10.98 6.55 -12.72
C MET A 1 11.82 5.43 -12.13
N LYS A 2 12.56 5.72 -11.07
CA LYS A 2 13.29 4.74 -10.26
C LYS A 2 12.45 4.37 -9.04
N VAL A 3 12.18 3.08 -8.86
CA VAL A 3 11.27 2.59 -7.81
C VAL A 3 12.01 1.67 -6.85
N ALA A 4 11.73 1.83 -5.56
CA ALA A 4 12.11 0.86 -4.52
C ALA A 4 10.90 -0.02 -4.18
N LEU A 5 11.07 -1.35 -4.21
CA LEU A 5 10.06 -2.31 -3.78
C LEU A 5 10.40 -2.83 -2.40
N ILE A 6 9.57 -2.50 -1.41
CA ILE A 6 9.69 -3.00 -0.04
C ILE A 6 8.66 -4.10 0.14
N GLY A 7 9.13 -5.35 0.20
CA GLY A 7 8.27 -6.54 0.14
C GLY A 7 8.30 -7.21 -1.23
N TYR A 8 9.34 -7.98 -1.49
CA TYR A 8 9.53 -8.67 -2.77
C TYR A 8 8.92 -10.09 -2.80
N GLY A 9 7.66 -10.20 -2.35
CA GLY A 9 6.84 -11.42 -2.43
C GLY A 9 6.12 -11.59 -3.78
N LYS A 10 5.00 -12.31 -3.80
CA LYS A 10 4.16 -12.48 -5.00
C LYS A 10 3.72 -11.13 -5.58
N MET A 11 3.20 -10.25 -4.73
CA MET A 11 2.79 -8.90 -5.15
C MET A 11 3.96 -8.04 -5.64
N GLY A 12 5.08 -8.03 -4.93
CA GLY A 12 6.28 -7.29 -5.34
C GLY A 12 6.79 -7.70 -6.73
N LYS A 13 6.80 -9.00 -7.04
CA LYS A 13 7.16 -9.52 -8.38
C LYS A 13 6.18 -9.08 -9.46
N THR A 14 4.87 -9.11 -9.19
CA THR A 14 3.86 -8.61 -10.12
C THR A 14 4.02 -7.11 -10.37
N ILE A 15 4.28 -6.34 -9.32
CA ILE A 15 4.49 -4.88 -9.43
C ILE A 15 5.72 -4.60 -10.28
N GLU A 16 6.84 -5.31 -10.06
CA GLU A 16 8.04 -5.14 -10.90
C GLU A 16 7.75 -5.38 -12.39
N GLN A 17 7.01 -6.44 -12.73
CA GLN A 17 6.67 -6.72 -14.13
C GLN A 17 5.93 -5.54 -14.76
N VAL A 18 4.90 -5.02 -14.08
CA VAL A 18 4.12 -3.88 -14.57
C VAL A 18 4.98 -2.62 -14.67
N LEU A 19 5.84 -2.35 -13.68
CA LEU A 19 6.76 -1.20 -13.73
C LEU A 19 7.69 -1.27 -14.93
N ASN A 20 8.27 -2.44 -15.19
CA ASN A 20 9.16 -2.64 -16.34
C ASN A 20 8.41 -2.46 -17.66
N ASP A 21 7.17 -2.96 -17.77
CA ASP A 21 6.33 -2.79 -18.96
C ASP A 21 5.96 -1.31 -19.20
N MET A 22 5.90 -0.52 -18.14
CA MET A 22 5.68 0.94 -18.19
C MET A 22 6.96 1.75 -18.44
N GLY A 23 8.13 1.10 -18.53
CA GLY A 23 9.43 1.77 -18.72
C GLY A 23 10.04 2.36 -17.44
N ASP A 24 9.50 2.01 -16.27
CA ASP A 24 10.12 2.33 -14.98
C ASP A 24 11.25 1.33 -14.66
N THR A 25 12.09 1.67 -13.68
CA THR A 25 13.23 0.85 -13.27
C THR A 25 13.17 0.57 -11.79
N VAL A 26 13.19 -0.70 -11.40
CA VAL A 26 13.31 -1.11 -10.00
C VAL A 26 14.77 -1.05 -9.58
N VAL A 27 15.14 -0.08 -8.74
CA VAL A 27 16.52 0.17 -8.30
C VAL A 27 16.85 -0.44 -6.93
N LEU A 28 15.82 -0.83 -6.18
CA LEU A 28 15.97 -1.47 -4.88
C LEU A 28 14.84 -2.49 -4.67
N LYS A 29 15.18 -3.68 -4.20
CA LYS A 29 14.22 -4.74 -3.85
C LYS A 29 14.56 -5.22 -2.45
N ILE A 30 13.63 -5.11 -1.53
CA ILE A 30 13.81 -5.53 -0.14
C ILE A 30 12.90 -6.73 0.15
N SER A 31 13.50 -7.79 0.67
CA SER A 31 12.86 -8.96 1.24
C SER A 31 13.41 -9.21 2.66
N GLU A 32 12.92 -10.26 3.32
CA GLU A 32 13.45 -10.70 4.61
C GLU A 32 14.93 -11.09 4.56
N GLU A 33 15.42 -11.53 3.39
CA GLU A 33 16.77 -12.06 3.20
C GLU A 33 17.83 -10.95 3.07
N ASN A 34 17.45 -9.75 2.64
CA ASN A 34 18.38 -8.66 2.38
C ASN A 34 18.04 -7.36 3.12
N LYS A 35 17.53 -7.46 4.36
CA LYS A 35 17.23 -6.30 5.22
C LYS A 35 18.39 -5.32 5.39
N HIS A 36 19.64 -5.76 5.27
CA HIS A 36 20.83 -4.90 5.33
C HIS A 36 20.90 -3.87 4.20
N ASP A 37 20.29 -4.17 3.04
CA ASP A 37 20.20 -3.25 1.91
C ASP A 37 19.16 -2.15 2.13
N PHE A 38 18.26 -2.30 3.11
CA PHE A 38 17.20 -1.35 3.40
C PHE A 38 17.72 -0.20 4.28
N ASN A 39 18.51 0.67 3.66
CA ASN A 39 19.15 1.81 4.28
C ASN A 39 18.93 3.10 3.46
N ASN A 40 19.21 4.25 4.08
CA ASN A 40 18.95 5.56 3.46
C ASN A 40 19.71 5.78 2.15
N GLU A 41 20.94 5.27 2.02
CA GLU A 41 21.76 5.44 0.82
C GLU A 41 21.11 4.73 -0.37
N ASN A 42 20.68 3.49 -0.18
CA ASN A 42 20.01 2.72 -1.21
C ASN A 42 18.61 3.27 -1.52
N LEU A 43 17.84 3.68 -0.50
CA LEU A 43 16.51 4.26 -0.71
C LEU A 43 16.55 5.53 -1.54
N ARG A 44 17.51 6.43 -1.28
CA ARG A 44 17.67 7.71 -1.99
C ARG A 44 17.98 7.56 -3.48
N LYS A 45 18.27 6.34 -3.95
CA LYS A 45 18.41 6.05 -5.40
C LYS A 45 17.04 5.99 -6.11
N ALA A 46 15.95 5.83 -5.37
CA ALA A 46 14.59 5.76 -5.88
C ALA A 46 13.88 7.12 -5.80
N ASP A 47 13.00 7.38 -6.76
CA ASP A 47 12.08 8.52 -6.78
C ASP A 47 10.87 8.25 -5.86
N VAL A 48 10.48 6.97 -5.72
CA VAL A 48 9.34 6.53 -4.90
C VAL A 48 9.56 5.11 -4.37
N ALA A 49 9.04 4.82 -3.19
CA ALA A 49 8.96 3.48 -2.63
C ALA A 49 7.53 2.92 -2.73
N ILE A 50 7.41 1.63 -3.01
CA ILE A 50 6.16 0.86 -2.95
C ILE A 50 6.30 -0.21 -1.86
N GLU A 51 5.41 -0.17 -0.88
CA GLU A 51 5.45 -0.96 0.34
C GLU A 51 4.28 -1.97 0.35
N PHE A 52 4.61 -3.26 0.24
CA PHE A 52 3.70 -4.40 0.30
C PHE A 52 4.36 -5.56 1.06
N THR A 53 4.48 -5.42 2.39
CA THR A 53 4.99 -6.45 3.30
C THR A 53 3.87 -7.04 4.18
N ARG A 54 4.19 -7.28 5.46
CA ARG A 54 3.30 -7.79 6.50
C ARG A 54 2.94 -6.65 7.46
N PRO A 55 1.76 -6.70 8.11
CA PRO A 55 1.27 -5.60 8.96
C PRO A 55 2.26 -5.14 10.04
N ASP A 56 2.98 -6.08 10.64
CA ASP A 56 3.97 -5.87 11.71
C ASP A 56 5.21 -5.07 11.27
N SER A 57 5.50 -5.03 9.96
CA SER A 57 6.67 -4.33 9.40
C SER A 57 6.32 -3.01 8.70
N ALA A 58 5.04 -2.79 8.34
CA ALA A 58 4.61 -1.66 7.53
C ALA A 58 5.02 -0.31 8.12
N VAL A 59 4.76 -0.09 9.42
CA VAL A 59 5.02 1.20 10.09
C VAL A 59 6.51 1.54 10.09
N GLU A 60 7.37 0.57 10.40
CA GLU A 60 8.82 0.77 10.38
C GLU A 60 9.33 1.05 8.96
N ASN A 61 8.81 0.31 7.97
CA ASN A 61 9.15 0.50 6.56
C ASN A 61 8.80 1.91 6.07
N ILE A 62 7.59 2.38 6.40
CA ILE A 62 7.11 3.73 6.06
C ILE A 62 8.04 4.78 6.66
N LYS A 63 8.36 4.66 7.95
CA LYS A 63 9.26 5.60 8.65
C LYS A 63 10.66 5.63 8.05
N LYS A 64 11.21 4.48 7.65
CA LYS A 64 12.51 4.40 6.95
C LYS A 64 12.48 5.15 5.62
N CYS A 65 11.40 4.99 4.83
CA CYS A 65 11.24 5.72 3.58
C CYS A 65 11.18 7.24 3.82
N LEU A 66 10.39 7.66 4.81
CA LEU A 66 10.26 9.08 5.18
C LEU A 66 11.59 9.67 5.67
N ALA A 67 12.34 8.95 6.50
CA ALA A 67 13.66 9.37 6.99
C ALA A 67 14.71 9.47 5.86
N ALA A 68 14.53 8.70 4.78
CA ALA A 68 15.33 8.81 3.56
C ALA A 68 14.88 9.94 2.63
N SER A 69 13.79 10.66 2.96
CA SER A 69 13.12 11.65 2.12
C SER A 69 12.57 11.08 0.80
N VAL A 70 12.13 9.81 0.84
CA VAL A 70 11.52 9.13 -0.30
C VAL A 70 10.01 8.98 -0.05
N PRO A 71 9.14 9.47 -0.95
CA PRO A 71 7.70 9.28 -0.82
C PRO A 71 7.35 7.80 -0.92
N VAL A 72 6.32 7.35 -0.19
CA VAL A 72 5.96 5.93 -0.11
C VAL A 72 4.49 5.68 -0.41
N VAL A 73 4.26 4.72 -1.31
CA VAL A 73 2.94 4.13 -1.61
C VAL A 73 2.79 2.85 -0.80
N VAL A 74 1.74 2.75 -0.02
CA VAL A 74 1.52 1.68 0.97
C VAL A 74 0.30 0.88 0.59
N GLY A 75 0.48 -0.41 0.36
CA GLY A 75 -0.60 -1.36 0.15
C GLY A 75 -0.73 -2.46 1.20
N THR A 76 0.21 -2.56 2.13
CA THR A 76 0.06 -3.41 3.31
C THR A 76 -1.17 -2.98 4.10
N THR A 77 -1.99 -3.93 4.53
CA THR A 77 -3.20 -3.67 5.33
C THR A 77 -2.95 -3.89 6.83
N ALA A 78 -3.95 -3.63 7.67
CA ALA A 78 -3.93 -3.96 9.11
C ALA A 78 -2.84 -3.27 9.97
N TRP A 79 -2.47 -2.03 9.62
CA TRP A 79 -1.56 -1.20 10.43
C TRP A 79 -2.17 0.16 10.82
N LEU A 80 -3.42 0.44 10.42
CA LEU A 80 -4.06 1.75 10.57
C LEU A 80 -4.24 2.23 12.01
N GLU A 81 -4.14 1.33 13.01
CA GLU A 81 -4.07 1.73 14.42
C GLU A 81 -2.86 2.65 14.70
N HIS A 82 -1.79 2.52 13.91
CA HIS A 82 -0.59 3.36 13.94
C HIS A 82 -0.63 4.56 12.99
N LEU A 83 -1.78 4.85 12.36
CA LEU A 83 -1.92 5.99 11.46
C LEU A 83 -1.51 7.34 12.11
N PRO A 84 -1.84 7.63 13.38
CA PRO A 84 -1.40 8.87 14.02
C PRO A 84 0.13 9.02 14.03
N GLU A 85 0.84 7.96 14.38
CA GLU A 85 2.30 7.89 14.43
C GLU A 85 2.94 8.08 13.05
N VAL A 86 2.36 7.47 12.00
CA VAL A 86 2.81 7.66 10.61
C VAL A 86 2.57 9.10 10.14
N LYS A 87 1.44 9.72 10.51
CA LYS A 87 1.16 11.12 10.18
C LYS A 87 2.17 12.08 10.81
N GLU A 88 2.49 11.88 12.09
CA GLU A 88 3.51 12.67 12.79
C GLU A 88 4.87 12.55 12.11
N ALA A 89 5.30 11.32 11.81
CA ALA A 89 6.56 11.07 11.11
C ALA A 89 6.58 11.72 9.71
N CYS A 90 5.47 11.63 8.96
CA CYS A 90 5.34 12.22 7.63
C CYS A 90 5.44 13.74 7.68
N ASN A 91 4.75 14.37 8.63
CA ASN A 91 4.78 15.83 8.80
C ASN A 91 6.17 16.31 9.25
N ALA A 92 6.81 15.60 10.19
CA ALA A 92 8.15 15.93 10.67
C ALA A 92 9.21 15.82 9.55
N ALA A 93 9.06 14.86 8.64
CA ALA A 93 9.93 14.68 7.49
C ALA A 93 9.60 15.59 6.30
N ASN A 94 8.50 16.36 6.36
CA ASN A 94 7.90 17.03 5.20
C ASN A 94 7.76 16.08 3.99
N GLY A 95 7.36 14.83 4.27
CA GLY A 95 7.30 13.73 3.30
C GLY A 95 5.90 13.52 2.74
N ALA A 96 5.73 12.42 1.98
CA ALA A 96 4.45 12.00 1.45
C ALA A 96 4.23 10.50 1.63
N VAL A 97 3.03 10.14 2.09
CA VAL A 97 2.54 8.75 2.20
C VAL A 97 1.22 8.66 1.45
N PHE A 98 1.11 7.72 0.51
CA PHE A 98 -0.15 7.37 -0.14
C PHE A 98 -0.54 5.96 0.26
N TYR A 99 -1.64 5.81 0.99
CA TYR A 99 -2.14 4.52 1.43
C TYR A 99 -3.47 4.20 0.77
N SER A 100 -3.63 2.96 0.32
CA SER A 100 -4.94 2.40 0.01
C SER A 100 -5.00 0.91 0.39
N PRO A 101 -6.08 0.43 1.04
CA PRO A 101 -6.29 -1.00 1.23
C PRO A 101 -6.64 -1.71 -0.09
N ASN A 102 -6.97 -0.97 -1.15
CA ASN A 102 -7.26 -1.53 -2.47
C ASN A 102 -6.94 -0.52 -3.60
N PHE A 103 -6.03 -0.88 -4.50
CA PHE A 103 -5.63 -0.04 -5.63
C PHE A 103 -6.49 -0.21 -6.90
N SER A 104 -7.49 -1.10 -6.87
CA SER A 104 -8.45 -1.22 -7.97
C SER A 104 -9.37 -0.01 -8.01
N ILE A 105 -9.31 0.73 -9.12
CA ILE A 105 -10.22 1.85 -9.40
C ILE A 105 -11.67 1.36 -9.37
N GLY A 106 -11.94 0.18 -9.97
CA GLY A 106 -13.28 -0.40 -10.00
C GLY A 106 -13.83 -0.70 -8.62
N VAL A 107 -13.00 -1.20 -7.69
CA VAL A 107 -13.45 -1.46 -6.30
C VAL A 107 -13.75 -0.15 -5.57
N ASN A 108 -12.91 0.88 -5.74
CA ASN A 108 -13.14 2.19 -5.11
C ASN A 108 -14.42 2.85 -5.65
N ILE A 109 -14.67 2.78 -6.96
CA ILE A 109 -15.94 3.25 -7.55
C ILE A 109 -17.11 2.45 -7.01
N PHE A 110 -16.98 1.13 -6.94
CA PHE A 110 -18.05 0.25 -6.46
C PHE A 110 -18.40 0.53 -4.99
N TRP A 111 -17.42 0.84 -4.14
CA TRP A 111 -17.69 1.29 -2.77
C TRP A 111 -18.52 2.57 -2.72
N GLU A 112 -18.21 3.55 -3.55
CA GLU A 112 -18.96 4.80 -3.59
C GLU A 112 -20.40 4.57 -4.08
N VAL A 113 -20.58 3.76 -5.12
CA VAL A 113 -21.89 3.35 -5.61
C VAL A 113 -22.69 2.63 -4.51
N ASN A 114 -22.05 1.71 -3.78
CA ASN A 114 -22.72 0.98 -2.71
C ASN A 114 -23.10 1.86 -1.53
N ARG A 115 -22.29 2.88 -1.18
CA ARG A 115 -22.67 3.86 -0.15
C ARG A 115 -23.96 4.56 -0.54
N ARG A 116 -24.05 5.02 -1.79
CA ARG A 116 -25.26 5.67 -2.31
C ARG A 116 -26.46 4.72 -2.38
N LEU A 117 -26.24 3.48 -2.81
CA LEU A 117 -27.29 2.46 -2.86
C LEU A 117 -27.82 2.17 -1.45
N ALA A 118 -26.93 2.03 -0.45
CA ALA A 118 -27.32 1.77 0.93
C ALA A 118 -28.25 2.87 1.47
N GLU A 119 -27.95 4.15 1.23
CA GLU A 119 -28.81 5.27 1.64
C GLU A 119 -30.23 5.22 1.04
N LEU A 120 -30.36 4.70 -0.18
CA LEU A 120 -31.65 4.54 -0.85
C LEU A 120 -32.41 3.33 -0.30
N MET A 121 -31.70 2.22 -0.09
CA MET A 121 -32.27 0.96 0.40
C MET A 121 -32.66 1.00 1.87
N ASP A 122 -32.00 1.81 2.71
CA ASP A 122 -32.33 2.03 4.12
C ASP A 122 -33.81 2.44 4.34
N LYS A 123 -34.42 3.06 3.32
CA LYS A 123 -35.82 3.50 3.35
C LYS A 123 -36.81 2.43 2.87
N GLN A 124 -36.36 1.23 2.55
CA GLN A 124 -37.15 0.17 1.92
C GLN A 124 -37.25 -1.06 2.85
N PRO A 125 -38.14 -1.05 3.86
CA PRO A 125 -38.23 -2.11 4.87
C PRO A 125 -38.62 -3.49 4.31
N GLN A 126 -39.10 -3.56 3.07
CA GLN A 126 -39.46 -4.79 2.38
C GLN A 126 -38.26 -5.58 1.81
N TYR A 127 -37.03 -5.05 1.89
CA TYR A 127 -35.81 -5.72 1.43
C TYR A 127 -34.91 -6.12 2.61
N GLU A 128 -34.28 -7.28 2.50
CA GLU A 128 -33.31 -7.79 3.47
C GLU A 128 -31.88 -7.71 2.91
N ILE A 129 -30.92 -7.32 3.76
CA ILE A 129 -29.51 -7.19 3.39
C ILE A 129 -28.79 -8.49 3.69
N THR A 130 -28.12 -9.06 2.68
CA THR A 130 -27.26 -10.23 2.82
C THR A 130 -25.94 -9.99 2.08
N MET A 131 -24.86 -10.63 2.53
CA MET A 131 -23.54 -10.52 1.90
C MET A 131 -22.86 -11.88 1.85
N TRP A 132 -22.22 -12.18 0.72
CA TRP A 132 -21.42 -13.38 0.54
C TRP A 132 -20.06 -13.02 -0.07
N GLU A 133 -19.00 -13.63 0.44
CA GLU A 133 -17.64 -13.47 -0.08
C GLU A 133 -16.98 -14.84 -0.29
N SER A 134 -16.10 -14.91 -1.29
CA SER A 134 -15.32 -16.10 -1.61
C SER A 134 -13.87 -15.72 -1.85
N HIS A 135 -12.95 -16.53 -1.32
CA HIS A 135 -11.52 -16.31 -1.40
C HIS A 135 -10.84 -17.60 -1.83
N HIS A 136 -9.67 -17.48 -2.47
CA HIS A 136 -8.81 -18.64 -2.74
C HIS A 136 -8.31 -19.24 -1.42
N THR A 137 -8.05 -20.55 -1.41
CA THR A 137 -7.65 -21.30 -0.21
C THR A 137 -6.32 -20.87 0.40
N GLU A 138 -5.43 -20.21 -0.35
CA GLU A 138 -4.11 -19.76 0.11
C GLU A 138 -4.12 -18.30 0.59
N LYS A 139 -4.90 -17.99 1.63
CA LYS A 139 -4.87 -16.66 2.26
C LYS A 139 -3.77 -16.57 3.30
#